data_AF-A0AAP5C9R3-F1
#
_entry.id   AF-A0AAP5C9R3-F1
#
_cell.length_a   1.000
_cell.length_b   1.000
_cell.length_c   1.000
_cell.angle_alpha   90.00
_cell.angle_beta   90.00
_cell.angle_gamma   90.00
#
_symmetry.space_group_name_H-M   'P 1'
#
loop_
_entity.id
_entity.type
_entity.pdbx_description
1 polymer ?
#
loop_
_entity_poly.entity_id
_entity_poly.type
_entity_poly.pdbx_seq_one_letter_code
_entity_poly.pdbx_strand_id
1 'polypeptide(L)'
;MIDSDELADVAKTIAWYKSNFFEGCEEGFIADFMVFCWQAVDPGRVASLDLDDETVDACANMLSELKLFVDEKHGKWGVSAFWRRYIDWADYAIDFPLDECRRFMRETVGYLEPSFFIFTATGGAEMRSEAMAIFAEYSQSGKARATYVRSVIGSRLATESFYRRSL
;
A
#
# COMPACT_ATOMS: atom_id res chain seq x y z
N MET A 1 17.49 11.21 15.70
CA MET A 1 18.42 10.07 15.77
C MET A 1 17.62 8.90 15.27
N ILE A 2 17.84 8.56 14.01
CA ILE A 2 17.08 7.53 13.29
C ILE A 2 17.70 6.22 13.72
N ASP A 3 16.86 5.27 14.14
CA ASP A 3 17.33 4.07 14.82
C ASP A 3 18.06 3.19 13.81
N SER A 4 19.33 2.84 14.09
CA SER A 4 20.11 1.90 13.28
C SER A 4 19.40 0.55 13.11
N ASP A 5 18.44 0.25 13.98
CA ASP A 5 17.58 -0.91 13.93
C ASP A 5 16.57 -0.86 12.78
N GLU A 6 16.05 0.30 12.38
CA GLU A 6 15.08 0.44 11.28
C GLU A 6 15.73 0.24 9.89
N LEU A 7 17.00 0.62 9.73
CA LEU A 7 17.80 0.35 8.53
C LEU A 7 18.03 -1.15 8.33
N ALA A 8 18.53 -1.82 9.37
CA ALA A 8 18.74 -3.26 9.36
C ALA A 8 17.42 -4.03 9.19
N ASP A 9 16.28 -3.41 9.55
CA ASP A 9 14.95 -3.98 9.39
C ASP A 9 14.50 -4.04 7.93
N VAL A 10 14.83 -3.05 7.08
CA VAL A 10 14.42 -3.08 5.65
C VAL A 10 15.10 -4.24 4.90
N ALA A 11 16.42 -4.36 5.01
CA ALA A 11 17.18 -5.44 4.36
C ALA A 11 16.76 -6.84 4.87
N LYS A 12 16.53 -6.98 6.18
CA LYS A 12 16.00 -8.23 6.76
C LYS A 12 14.57 -8.52 6.28
N THR A 13 13.73 -7.51 6.20
CA THR A 13 12.32 -7.66 5.81
C THR A 13 12.20 -8.06 4.34
N ILE A 14 12.97 -7.45 3.42
CA ILE A 14 12.98 -7.91 2.03
C ILE A 14 13.48 -9.36 1.91
N ALA A 15 14.53 -9.75 2.65
CA ALA A 15 15.01 -11.12 2.66
C ALA A 15 13.96 -12.10 3.20
N TRP A 16 13.23 -11.71 4.24
CA TRP A 16 12.12 -12.49 4.79
C TRP A 16 11.02 -12.67 3.75
N TYR A 17 10.54 -11.59 3.10
CA TYR A 17 9.52 -11.70 2.06
C TYR A 17 9.98 -12.61 0.91
N LYS A 18 11.22 -12.42 0.42
CA LYS A 18 11.80 -13.26 -0.65
C LYS A 18 11.82 -14.74 -0.26
N SER A 19 12.24 -15.07 0.97
CA SER A 19 12.30 -16.47 1.42
C SER A 19 10.92 -17.13 1.60
N ASN A 20 9.86 -16.34 1.77
CA ASN A 20 8.49 -16.81 1.95
C ASN A 20 7.63 -16.67 0.67
N PHE A 21 8.18 -16.11 -0.41
CA PHE A 21 7.49 -15.96 -1.67
C PHE A 21 7.59 -17.23 -2.52
N PHE A 22 6.44 -17.72 -2.98
CA PHE A 22 6.31 -18.85 -3.90
C PHE A 22 5.04 -18.68 -4.76
N GLU A 23 4.92 -19.43 -5.86
CA GLU A 23 3.83 -19.26 -6.86
C GLU A 23 2.41 -19.43 -6.27
N GLY A 24 2.28 -20.10 -5.12
CA GLY A 24 1.00 -20.32 -4.42
C GLY A 24 0.70 -19.35 -3.28
N CYS A 25 1.42 -18.24 -3.14
CA CYS A 25 1.16 -17.25 -2.10
C CYS A 25 -0.24 -16.64 -2.21
N GLU A 26 -0.86 -16.37 -1.07
CA GLU A 26 -2.14 -15.63 -1.03
C GLU A 26 -1.98 -14.21 -1.56
N GLU A 27 -2.99 -13.67 -2.24
CA GLU A 27 -2.94 -12.33 -2.82
C GLU A 27 -2.62 -11.23 -1.80
N GLY A 28 -3.09 -11.42 -0.56
CA GLY A 28 -2.83 -10.50 0.54
C GLY A 28 -1.36 -10.42 0.94
N PHE A 29 -0.58 -11.49 0.75
CA PHE A 29 0.87 -11.51 0.97
C PHE A 29 1.59 -10.77 -0.16
N ILE A 30 1.23 -11.07 -1.42
CA ILE A 30 1.81 -10.44 -2.62
C ILE A 30 1.58 -8.92 -2.56
N ALA A 31 0.36 -8.50 -2.23
CA ALA A 31 0.02 -7.10 -2.05
C ALA A 31 0.83 -6.42 -0.95
N ASP A 32 1.02 -7.08 0.19
CA ASP A 32 1.81 -6.52 1.29
C ASP A 32 3.29 -6.39 0.91
N PHE A 33 3.83 -7.38 0.19
CA PHE A 33 5.19 -7.35 -0.32
C PHE A 33 5.38 -6.24 -1.37
N MET A 34 4.44 -6.05 -2.29
CA MET A 34 4.47 -4.92 -3.24
C MET A 34 4.48 -3.58 -2.50
N VAL A 35 3.60 -3.39 -1.52
CA VAL A 35 3.55 -2.13 -0.75
C VAL A 35 4.84 -1.91 0.04
N PHE A 36 5.39 -2.96 0.64
CA PHE A 36 6.68 -2.87 1.32
C PHE A 36 7.79 -2.39 0.38
N CYS A 37 7.98 -3.06 -0.76
CA CYS A 37 9.01 -2.68 -1.73
C CYS A 37 8.78 -1.27 -2.27
N TRP A 38 7.53 -0.90 -2.56
CA TRP A 38 7.17 0.42 -3.04
C TRP A 38 7.48 1.53 -2.02
N GLN A 39 7.14 1.33 -0.75
CA GLN A 39 7.47 2.28 0.30
C GLN A 39 8.98 2.37 0.56
N ALA A 40 9.71 1.27 0.41
CA ALA A 40 11.16 1.23 0.59
C ALA A 40 11.95 2.00 -0.49
N VAL A 41 11.34 2.28 -1.64
CA VAL A 41 11.95 3.07 -2.73
C VAL A 41 11.44 4.52 -2.79
N ASP A 42 10.57 4.92 -1.86
CA ASP A 42 10.12 6.31 -1.76
C ASP A 42 11.33 7.22 -1.44
N PRO A 43 11.60 8.28 -2.23
CA PRO A 43 12.77 9.13 -2.01
C PRO A 43 12.83 9.77 -0.62
N GLY A 44 11.66 10.10 -0.04
CA GLY A 44 11.58 10.66 1.30
C GLY A 44 11.97 9.63 2.37
N ARG A 45 11.55 8.39 2.21
CA ARG A 45 11.94 7.27 3.09
C ARG A 45 13.39 6.85 2.90
N VAL A 46 13.88 6.79 1.67
CA VAL A 46 15.29 6.51 1.36
C VAL A 46 16.19 7.54 2.04
N ALA A 47 15.88 8.83 1.86
CA ALA A 47 16.64 9.90 2.48
C ALA A 47 16.50 9.96 4.00
N SER A 48 15.33 9.62 4.54
CA SER A 48 15.15 9.60 6.00
C SER A 48 15.91 8.44 6.63
N LEU A 49 15.86 7.26 6.05
CA LEU A 49 16.51 6.08 6.62
C LEU A 49 17.99 6.01 6.28
N ASP A 50 18.50 6.74 5.28
CA ASP A 50 19.86 6.59 4.73
C ASP A 50 20.08 5.18 4.16
N LEU A 51 19.09 4.70 3.38
CA LEU A 51 19.15 3.37 2.75
C LEU A 51 20.26 3.32 1.70
N ASP A 52 21.00 2.22 1.69
CA ASP A 52 22.03 1.97 0.69
C ASP A 52 21.42 1.61 -0.68
N ASP A 53 22.17 1.94 -1.75
CA ASP A 53 21.73 1.72 -3.13
C ASP A 53 21.40 0.23 -3.42
N GLU A 54 22.12 -0.72 -2.81
CA GLU A 54 21.88 -2.16 -3.02
C GLU A 54 20.52 -2.58 -2.45
N THR A 55 20.17 -2.12 -1.25
CA THR A 55 18.85 -2.37 -0.65
C THR A 55 17.73 -1.72 -1.46
N VAL A 56 17.93 -0.49 -1.92
CA VAL A 56 16.95 0.24 -2.75
C VAL A 56 16.74 -0.47 -4.08
N ASP A 57 17.81 -0.82 -4.79
CA ASP A 57 17.77 -1.57 -6.05
C ASP A 57 17.10 -2.93 -5.88
N ALA A 58 17.40 -3.64 -4.78
CA ALA A 58 16.76 -4.91 -4.47
C ALA A 58 15.25 -4.78 -4.30
N CYS A 59 14.76 -3.71 -3.68
CA CYS A 59 13.34 -3.41 -3.53
C CYS A 59 12.71 -2.99 -4.87
N ALA A 60 13.37 -2.14 -5.65
CA ALA A 60 12.89 -1.68 -6.94
C ALA A 60 12.73 -2.82 -7.96
N ASN A 61 13.76 -3.67 -8.06
CA ASN A 61 13.74 -4.85 -8.93
C ASN A 61 12.63 -5.82 -8.50
N MET A 62 12.52 -6.10 -7.20
CA MET A 62 11.49 -6.99 -6.69
C MET A 62 10.06 -6.43 -6.88
N LEU A 63 9.86 -5.12 -6.71
CA LEU A 63 8.58 -4.50 -7.04
C LEU A 63 8.20 -4.72 -8.51
N SER A 64 9.16 -4.55 -9.42
CA SER A 64 8.95 -4.78 -10.85
C SER A 64 8.59 -6.23 -11.16
N GLU A 65 9.28 -7.19 -10.54
CA GLU A 65 8.98 -8.63 -10.66
C GLU A 65 7.59 -8.98 -10.14
N LEU A 66 7.21 -8.46 -8.96
CA LEU A 66 5.88 -8.69 -8.38
C LEU A 66 4.78 -8.08 -9.26
N LYS A 67 5.01 -6.90 -9.84
CA LYS A 67 4.06 -6.28 -10.77
C LYS A 67 3.82 -7.16 -11.99
N LEU A 68 4.90 -7.68 -12.60
CA LEU A 68 4.81 -8.61 -13.72
C LEU A 68 4.11 -9.92 -13.32
N PHE A 69 4.44 -10.46 -12.15
CA PHE A 69 3.79 -11.67 -11.64
C PHE A 69 2.27 -11.49 -11.49
N VAL A 70 1.81 -10.35 -10.96
CA VAL A 70 0.38 -10.04 -10.86
C VAL A 70 -0.25 -9.93 -12.25
N ASP A 71 0.41 -9.25 -13.19
CA ASP A 71 -0.10 -9.06 -14.56
C ASP A 71 -0.21 -10.40 -15.33
N GLU A 72 0.67 -11.37 -15.06
CA GLU A 72 0.69 -12.68 -15.74
C GLU A 72 -0.18 -13.75 -15.07
N LYS A 73 -0.24 -13.78 -13.73
CA LYS A 73 -0.74 -14.93 -12.96
C LYS A 73 -2.05 -14.66 -12.23
N HIS A 74 -2.39 -13.40 -11.98
CA HIS A 74 -3.58 -13.05 -11.21
C HIS A 74 -4.72 -12.54 -12.09
N GLY A 75 -5.94 -12.70 -11.58
CA GLY A 75 -7.13 -12.17 -12.23
C GLY A 75 -7.14 -10.64 -12.21
N LYS A 76 -8.00 -10.05 -13.04
CA LYS A 76 -8.21 -8.59 -13.10
C LYS A 76 -8.70 -8.01 -11.76
N TRP A 77 -9.31 -8.82 -10.92
CA TRP A 77 -9.87 -8.44 -9.64
C TRP A 77 -9.22 -9.26 -8.54
N GLY A 78 -8.87 -8.60 -7.44
CA GLY A 78 -8.13 -9.20 -6.36
C GLY A 78 -7.37 -8.16 -5.55
N VAL A 79 -6.81 -8.59 -4.43
CA VAL A 79 -6.05 -7.72 -3.52
C VAL A 79 -4.77 -7.26 -4.19
N SER A 80 -4.01 -8.19 -4.78
CA SER A 80 -2.76 -7.88 -5.48
C SER A 80 -3.01 -7.01 -6.72
N ALA A 81 -4.05 -7.30 -7.50
CA ALA A 81 -4.44 -6.51 -8.66
C ALA A 81 -4.82 -5.05 -8.29
N PHE A 82 -5.51 -4.84 -7.16
CA PHE A 82 -5.79 -3.47 -6.69
C PHE A 82 -4.51 -2.72 -6.38
N TRP A 83 -3.58 -3.30 -5.62
CA TRP A 83 -2.33 -2.63 -5.23
C TRP A 83 -1.42 -2.37 -6.41
N ARG A 84 -1.33 -3.32 -7.34
CA ARG A 84 -0.68 -3.14 -8.64
C ARG A 84 -1.19 -1.89 -9.36
N ARG A 85 -2.51 -1.69 -9.38
CA ARG A 85 -3.18 -0.56 -10.02
C ARG A 85 -3.03 0.75 -9.25
N TYR A 86 -3.13 0.68 -7.93
CA TYR A 86 -2.97 1.81 -7.02
C TYR A 86 -1.55 2.39 -7.10
N ILE A 87 -0.52 1.54 -7.09
CA ILE A 87 0.87 1.98 -7.15
C ILE A 87 1.15 2.70 -8.48
N ASP A 88 0.61 2.21 -9.60
CA ASP A 88 0.76 2.89 -10.89
C ASP A 88 0.08 4.26 -10.94
N TRP A 89 -1.07 4.40 -10.29
CA TRP A 89 -1.69 5.70 -10.09
C TRP A 89 -0.82 6.61 -9.23
N ALA A 90 -0.28 6.10 -8.13
CA ALA A 90 0.51 6.88 -7.18
C ALA A 90 1.85 7.34 -7.78
N ASP A 91 2.56 6.47 -8.51
CA ASP A 91 3.89 6.76 -9.06
C ASP A 91 3.83 7.50 -10.40
N TYR A 92 2.89 7.12 -11.26
CA TYR A 92 2.88 7.56 -12.66
C TYR A 92 1.67 8.43 -13.01
N ALA A 93 0.81 8.74 -12.04
CA ALA A 93 -0.45 9.45 -12.27
C ALA A 93 -1.31 8.80 -13.37
N ILE A 94 -1.18 7.48 -13.57
CA ILE A 94 -2.01 6.74 -14.50
C ILE A 94 -3.44 6.79 -13.96
N ASP A 95 -4.38 7.23 -14.80
CA ASP A 95 -5.78 7.40 -14.42
C ASP A 95 -6.30 6.15 -13.72
N PHE A 96 -6.95 6.29 -12.56
CA PHE A 96 -7.54 5.17 -11.80
C PHE A 96 -8.96 5.56 -11.35
N PRO A 97 -9.97 5.34 -12.22
CA PRO A 97 -11.33 5.80 -11.97
C PRO A 97 -11.94 5.20 -10.70
N LEU A 98 -12.73 6.00 -9.97
CA LEU A 98 -13.39 5.54 -8.74
C LEU A 98 -14.36 4.37 -9.01
N ASP A 99 -14.98 4.31 -10.19
CA ASP A 99 -15.85 3.18 -10.55
C ASP A 99 -15.08 1.87 -10.76
N GLU A 100 -13.82 1.95 -11.22
CA GLU A 100 -12.91 0.81 -11.24
C GLU A 100 -12.57 0.37 -9.81
N CYS A 101 -12.30 1.32 -8.91
CA CYS A 101 -12.03 1.05 -7.49
C CYS A 101 -13.21 0.40 -6.78
N ARG A 102 -14.43 0.90 -7.00
CA ARG A 102 -15.66 0.28 -6.48
C ARG A 102 -15.84 -1.14 -7.00
N ARG A 103 -15.38 -1.42 -8.22
CA ARG A 103 -15.47 -2.75 -8.81
C ARG A 103 -14.59 -3.77 -8.09
N PHE A 104 -13.39 -3.40 -7.62
CA PHE A 104 -12.58 -4.30 -6.77
C PHE A 104 -13.35 -4.80 -5.54
N MET A 105 -14.10 -3.92 -4.86
CA MET A 105 -14.91 -4.33 -3.69
C MET A 105 -16.12 -5.20 -4.07
N ARG A 106 -16.69 -5.01 -5.26
CA ARG A 106 -17.83 -5.82 -5.75
C ARG A 106 -17.41 -7.22 -6.16
N GLU A 107 -16.27 -7.33 -6.82
CA GLU A 107 -15.79 -8.59 -7.42
C GLU A 107 -14.99 -9.43 -6.41
N THR A 108 -14.44 -8.83 -5.35
CA THR A 108 -13.67 -9.52 -4.31
C THR A 108 -14.40 -9.44 -2.97
N VAL A 109 -15.10 -10.51 -2.60
CA VAL A 109 -15.91 -10.59 -1.38
C VAL A 109 -15.06 -10.33 -0.13
N GLY A 110 -15.54 -9.43 0.72
CA GLY A 110 -14.88 -9.06 1.98
C GLY A 110 -13.67 -8.13 1.81
N TYR A 111 -13.33 -7.74 0.58
CA TYR A 111 -12.20 -6.85 0.33
C TYR A 111 -12.62 -5.38 0.36
N LEU A 112 -12.33 -4.71 1.48
CA LEU A 112 -12.75 -3.32 1.69
C LEU A 112 -11.67 -2.27 1.39
N GLU A 113 -10.39 -2.64 1.26
CA GLU A 113 -9.29 -1.66 1.07
C GLU A 113 -9.53 -0.59 0.00
N PRO A 114 -10.11 -0.88 -1.17
CA PRO A 114 -10.34 0.17 -2.17
C PRO A 114 -11.15 1.37 -1.63
N SER A 115 -11.91 1.19 -0.55
CA SER A 115 -12.60 2.27 0.15
C SER A 115 -11.68 3.35 0.71
N PHE A 116 -10.45 3.04 1.14
CA PHE A 116 -9.52 4.07 1.65
C PHE A 116 -9.16 5.05 0.53
N PHE A 117 -8.91 4.53 -0.67
CA PHE A 117 -8.58 5.35 -1.83
C PHE A 117 -9.76 6.24 -2.20
N ILE A 118 -10.96 5.67 -2.33
CA ILE A 118 -12.18 6.44 -2.64
C ILE A 118 -12.45 7.52 -1.57
N PHE A 119 -12.30 7.17 -0.29
CA PHE A 119 -12.44 8.11 0.82
C PHE A 119 -11.46 9.28 0.67
N THR A 120 -10.18 9.01 0.41
CA THR A 120 -9.20 10.09 0.25
C THR A 120 -9.40 10.92 -1.02
N ALA A 121 -9.67 10.30 -2.16
CA ALA A 121 -9.85 10.95 -3.45
C ALA A 121 -11.08 11.88 -3.48
N THR A 122 -12.12 11.54 -2.72
CA THR A 122 -13.35 12.35 -2.60
C THR A 122 -13.30 13.38 -1.46
N GLY A 123 -12.12 13.60 -0.86
CA GLY A 123 -11.96 14.51 0.28
C GLY A 123 -12.74 14.05 1.53
N GLY A 124 -13.07 12.76 1.60
CA GLY A 124 -13.85 12.14 2.66
C GLY A 124 -15.36 12.20 2.46
N ALA A 125 -15.87 12.58 1.28
CA ALA A 125 -17.31 12.60 1.02
C ALA A 125 -17.91 11.18 0.93
N GLU A 126 -17.15 10.22 0.42
CA GLU A 126 -17.60 8.85 0.20
C GLU A 126 -16.82 7.83 1.04
N MET A 127 -17.43 6.67 1.29
CA MET A 127 -16.79 5.50 1.91
C MET A 127 -16.16 5.72 3.30
N ARG A 128 -16.61 6.73 4.05
CA ARG A 128 -16.06 7.04 5.37
C ARG A 128 -16.21 5.86 6.33
N SER A 129 -17.38 5.23 6.39
CA SER A 129 -17.64 4.14 7.33
C SER A 129 -16.71 2.95 7.08
N GLU A 130 -16.53 2.59 5.80
CA GLU A 130 -15.66 1.52 5.34
C GLU A 130 -14.19 1.86 5.62
N ALA A 131 -13.76 3.08 5.32
CA ALA A 131 -12.41 3.54 5.65
C ALA A 131 -12.15 3.49 7.17
N MET A 132 -13.13 3.83 8.01
CA MET A 132 -12.99 3.74 9.46
C MET A 132 -12.94 2.29 9.96
N ALA A 133 -13.70 1.39 9.34
CA ALA A 133 -13.63 -0.04 9.66
C ALA A 133 -12.22 -0.61 9.38
N ILE A 134 -11.63 -0.26 8.24
CA ILE A 134 -10.27 -0.68 7.87
C ILE A 134 -9.23 -0.04 8.78
N PHE A 135 -9.38 1.25 9.08
CA PHE A 135 -8.47 1.94 9.99
C PHE A 135 -8.43 1.25 11.37
N ALA A 136 -9.59 0.82 11.87
CA ALA A 136 -9.70 0.07 13.11
C ALA A 136 -9.10 -1.35 12.99
N GLU A 137 -9.43 -2.08 11.93
CA GLU A 137 -8.88 -3.43 11.68
C GLU A 137 -7.35 -3.41 11.61
N TYR A 138 -6.79 -2.43 10.89
CA TYR A 138 -5.36 -2.33 10.67
C TYR A 138 -4.61 -1.77 11.87
N SER A 139 -5.33 -1.31 12.91
CA SER A 139 -4.71 -0.77 14.12
C SER A 139 -3.78 -1.77 14.82
N GLN A 140 -4.06 -3.06 14.67
CA GLN A 140 -3.34 -4.17 15.31
C GLN A 140 -2.39 -4.92 14.36
N SER A 141 -2.32 -4.51 13.08
CA SER A 141 -1.54 -5.21 12.06
C SER A 141 -0.14 -4.60 11.92
N GLY A 142 0.89 -5.47 11.90
CA GLY A 142 2.28 -5.09 11.59
C GLY A 142 2.63 -5.09 10.10
N LYS A 143 1.64 -5.32 9.22
CA LYS A 143 1.83 -5.40 7.77
C LYS A 143 2.16 -4.03 7.16
N ALA A 144 3.04 -3.99 6.16
CA ALA A 144 3.46 -2.74 5.51
C ALA A 144 2.26 -2.00 4.90
N ARG A 145 1.40 -2.75 4.21
CA ARG A 145 0.13 -2.29 3.65
C ARG A 145 -0.80 -1.70 4.70
N ALA A 146 -0.92 -2.35 5.85
CA ALA A 146 -1.79 -1.88 6.92
C ALA A 146 -1.30 -0.54 7.49
N THR A 147 0.00 -0.40 7.69
CA THR A 147 0.65 0.84 8.12
C THR A 147 0.43 1.97 7.11
N TYR A 148 0.64 1.71 5.83
CA TYR A 148 0.43 2.70 4.77
C TYR A 148 -1.03 3.20 4.71
N VAL A 149 -1.99 2.28 4.63
CA VAL A 149 -3.42 2.61 4.57
C VAL A 149 -3.85 3.46 5.77
N ARG A 150 -3.38 3.11 6.97
CA ARG A 150 -3.64 3.91 8.19
C ARG A 150 -3.05 5.31 8.10
N SER A 151 -1.82 5.45 7.62
CA SER A 151 -1.18 6.76 7.45
C SER A 151 -1.99 7.67 6.52
N VAL A 152 -2.42 7.12 5.38
CA VAL A 152 -3.22 7.85 4.37
C VAL A 152 -4.57 8.30 4.94
N ILE A 153 -5.31 7.39 5.58
CA ILE A 153 -6.59 7.72 6.22
C ILE A 153 -6.39 8.75 7.34
N GLY A 154 -5.38 8.55 8.21
CA GLY A 154 -5.07 9.43 9.32
C GLY A 154 -4.74 10.85 8.86
N SER A 155 -3.92 10.99 7.82
CA SER A 155 -3.58 12.28 7.20
C SER A 155 -4.82 13.02 6.67
N ARG A 156 -5.74 12.29 6.02
CA ARG A 156 -7.00 12.85 5.53
C ARG A 156 -7.91 13.34 6.65
N LEU A 157 -8.01 12.58 7.75
CA LEU A 157 -8.78 12.96 8.93
C LEU A 157 -8.18 14.19 9.64
N ALA A 158 -6.85 14.24 9.77
CA ALA A 158 -6.17 15.38 10.36
C ALA A 158 -6.42 16.66 9.55
N THR A 159 -6.30 16.58 8.23
CA THR A 159 -6.60 17.68 7.30
C THR A 159 -8.05 18.15 7.42
N GLU A 160 -9.02 17.24 7.48
CA GLU A 160 -10.43 17.57 7.68
C GLU A 160 -10.67 18.29 9.02
N SER A 161 -10.05 17.81 10.10
CA SER A 161 -10.17 18.43 11.42
C SER A 161 -9.64 19.86 11.45
N PHE A 162 -8.57 20.13 10.70
CA PHE A 162 -8.01 21.46 10.55
C PHE A 162 -9.00 22.39 9.84
N TYR A 163 -9.54 21.97 8.68
CA TYR A 163 -10.54 22.76 7.95
C TYR A 163 -11.80 23.07 8.79
N ARG A 164 -12.28 22.10 9.58
CA ARG A 164 -13.43 22.30 10.46
C ARG A 164 -13.15 23.26 11.64
N ARG A 165 -11.89 23.41 12.06
CA ARG A 165 -11.50 24.37 13.12
C ARG A 165 -11.26 25.78 12.60
N SER A 166 -11.01 25.93 11.29
CA SER A 166 -10.77 27.21 10.63
C SER A 166 -12.03 27.88 10.05
N LEU A 167 -13.17 27.20 10.13
CA LEU A 167 -14.51 27.70 9.76
C LEU A 167 -15.29 28.09 11.01
#